data_AF-A0A845FCZ6-F1
#
_entry.id   AF-A0A845FCZ6-F1
#
_cell.length_a   1.000
_cell.length_b   1.000
_cell.length_c   1.000
_cell.angle_alpha   90.00
_cell.angle_beta   90.00
_cell.angle_gamma   90.00
#
_symmetry.space_group_name_H-M   'P 1'
#
loop_
_entity.id
_entity.type
_entity.pdbx_description
1 polymer ?
#
loop_
_entity_poly.entity_id
_entity_poly.type
_entity_poly.pdbx_seq_one_letter_code
_entity_poly.pdbx_strand_id
1 'polypeptide(L)'
;MEELLNSVGWPVLLGFVMIHILLLLFKRRKVVLFISQVMAGAGALLMVIGLIEHLLLGVYGAIVLLSGIVFHFMTKDQMESR
;
A
#
# COMPACT_ATOMS: atom_id res chain seq x y z
N MET A 1 9.08 -20.84 -5.29
CA MET A 1 7.94 -19.96 -4.95
C MET A 1 8.41 -18.64 -4.37
N GLU A 2 9.38 -18.65 -3.44
CA GLU A 2 9.96 -17.43 -2.87
C GLU A 2 10.63 -16.50 -3.89
N GLU A 3 11.33 -17.05 -4.91
CA GLU A 3 11.93 -16.24 -5.99
C GLU A 3 10.89 -15.51 -6.84
N LEU A 4 9.73 -16.13 -7.11
CA LEU A 4 8.61 -15.48 -7.81
C LEU A 4 8.01 -14.36 -6.97
N LEU A 5 7.86 -14.58 -5.66
CA LEU A 5 7.33 -13.58 -4.72
C LEU A 5 8.27 -12.37 -4.61
N ASN A 6 9.58 -12.61 -4.58
CA ASN A 6 10.57 -11.53 -4.52
C ASN A 6 10.69 -10.78 -5.86
N SER A 7 10.64 -11.51 -6.98
CA SER A 7 10.74 -10.91 -8.32
C SER A 7 9.50 -10.11 -8.71
N VAL A 8 8.30 -10.49 -8.23
CA VAL A 8 7.04 -9.79 -8.52
C VAL A 8 6.67 -8.77 -7.42
N GLY A 9 7.00 -9.04 -6.16
CA GLY A 9 6.63 -8.20 -5.03
C GLY A 9 7.22 -6.79 -5.10
N TRP A 10 8.51 -6.67 -5.42
CA TRP A 10 9.19 -5.37 -5.54
C TRP A 10 8.61 -4.48 -6.65
N PRO A 11 8.41 -4.96 -7.90
CA PRO A 11 7.76 -4.19 -8.95
C PRO A 11 6.34 -3.74 -8.60
N VAL A 12 5.56 -4.59 -7.93
CA VAL A 12 4.18 -4.25 -7.53
C VAL A 12 4.19 -3.12 -6.50
N LEU A 13 5.12 -3.18 -5.54
CA LEU A 13 5.28 -2.15 -4.51
C LEU A 13 5.72 -0.82 -5.13
N LEU A 14 6.71 -0.87 -6.03
CA LEU A 14 7.17 0.30 -6.79
C LEU A 14 6.05 0.90 -7.67
N GLY A 15 5.25 0.05 -8.33
CA GLY A 15 4.11 0.48 -9.12
C GLY A 15 3.07 1.20 -8.27
N PHE A 16 2.75 0.66 -7.08
CA PHE A 16 1.84 1.29 -6.14
C PHE A 16 2.33 2.66 -5.66
N VAL A 17 3.62 2.75 -5.32
CA VAL A 17 4.24 4.02 -4.90
C VAL A 17 4.21 5.03 -6.05
N MET A 18 4.55 4.62 -7.28
CA MET A 18 4.47 5.48 -8.47
C MET A 18 3.05 5.99 -8.72
N ILE A 19 2.04 5.11 -8.68
CA ILE A 19 0.64 5.48 -8.88
C ILE A 19 0.20 6.49 -7.81
N HIS A 20 0.59 6.28 -6.55
CA HIS A 20 0.31 7.22 -5.46
C HIS A 20 0.93 8.60 -5.69
N ILE A 21 2.21 8.64 -6.07
CA ILE A 21 2.92 9.90 -6.38
C ILE A 21 2.26 10.62 -7.56
N LEU A 22 1.90 9.88 -8.62
CA LEU A 22 1.19 10.45 -9.77
C LEU A 22 -0.16 11.07 -9.35
N LEU A 23 -0.96 10.32 -8.58
CA LEU A 23 -2.29 10.79 -8.16
C LEU A 23 -2.22 12.00 -7.21
N LEU A 24 -1.17 12.09 -6.38
CA LEU A 24 -0.83 13.27 -5.59
C LEU A 24 -0.50 14.46 -6.50
N LEU A 25 0.34 14.27 -7.53
CA LEU A 25 0.68 15.30 -8.52
C LEU A 25 -0.55 15.82 -9.28
N PHE A 26 -1.49 14.93 -9.63
CA PHE A 26 -2.76 15.28 -10.29
C PHE A 26 -3.79 15.92 -9.35
N LYS A 27 -3.44 16.22 -8.09
CA LYS A 27 -4.34 16.79 -7.06
C LYS A 27 -5.63 15.97 -6.85
N ARG A 28 -5.66 14.70 -7.25
CA ARG A 28 -6.82 13.79 -7.08
C ARG A 28 -6.85 13.22 -5.65
N ARG A 29 -6.72 14.09 -4.65
CA ARG A 29 -6.53 13.74 -3.22
C ARG A 29 -7.63 12.82 -2.67
N LYS A 30 -8.89 13.02 -3.10
CA LYS A 30 -10.01 12.12 -2.73
C LYS A 30 -9.81 10.68 -3.24
N VAL A 31 -9.25 10.52 -4.44
CA VAL A 31 -8.96 9.20 -5.03
C VAL A 31 -7.77 8.56 -4.33
N VAL A 32 -6.74 9.35 -4.00
CA VAL A 32 -5.58 8.88 -3.22
C VAL A 32 -6.03 8.34 -1.86
N LEU A 33 -6.87 9.07 -1.12
CA LEU A 33 -7.39 8.63 0.18
C LEU A 33 -8.18 7.31 0.09
N PHE A 34 -8.96 7.15 -0.97
CA PHE A 34 -9.72 5.91 -1.19
C PHE A 34 -8.77 4.75 -1.49
N ILE A 35 -7.81 4.93 -2.40
CA ILE A 35 -6.84 3.87 -2.75
C ILE A 35 -5.96 3.53 -1.55
N SER A 36 -5.56 4.51 -0.74
CA SER A 36 -4.73 4.29 0.44
C SER A 36 -5.47 3.47 1.52
N GLN A 37 -6.78 3.68 1.70
CA GLN A 37 -7.62 2.84 2.56
C GLN A 37 -7.77 1.42 2.01
N VAL A 38 -7.98 1.28 0.70
CA VAL A 38 -8.08 -0.04 0.05
C VAL A 38 -6.75 -0.80 0.18
N MET A 39 -5.61 -0.12 -0.01
CA MET A 39 -4.29 -0.70 0.21
C MET A 39 -4.10 -1.16 1.65
N ALA A 40 -4.47 -0.32 2.63
CA ALA A 40 -4.36 -0.68 4.04
C ALA A 40 -5.21 -1.91 4.37
N GLY A 41 -6.45 -1.96 3.89
CA GLY A 41 -7.34 -3.10 4.07
C GLY A 41 -6.83 -4.38 3.39
N ALA A 42 -6.36 -4.29 2.15
CA ALA A 42 -5.79 -5.42 1.42
C ALA A 42 -4.49 -5.93 2.09
N GLY A 43 -3.65 -5.02 2.56
CA GLY A 43 -2.45 -5.34 3.33
C GLY A 43 -2.77 -6.07 4.64
N ALA A 44 -3.82 -5.65 5.35
CA ALA A 44 -4.28 -6.34 6.56
C ALA A 44 -4.71 -7.79 6.27
N LEU A 45 -5.49 -8.00 5.22
CA LEU A 45 -5.94 -9.33 4.81
C LEU A 45 -4.76 -10.21 4.41
N LEU A 46 -3.83 -9.69 3.60
CA LEU A 46 -2.60 -10.42 3.22
C LEU A 46 -1.72 -10.73 4.43
N MET A 47 -1.67 -9.84 5.43
CA MET A 47 -0.93 -10.07 6.67
C MET A 47 -1.54 -11.23 7.45
N VAL A 48 -2.87 -11.27 7.60
CA VAL A 48 -3.58 -12.35 8.32
C VAL A 48 -3.41 -13.68 7.61
N ILE A 49 -3.60 -13.72 6.29
CA ILE A 49 -3.41 -14.94 5.49
C ILE A 49 -1.96 -15.40 5.55
N GLY A 50 -1.01 -14.47 5.43
CA GLY A 50 0.41 -14.76 5.50
C GLY A 50 0.87 -15.26 6.86
N LEU A 51 0.30 -14.76 7.96
CA LEU A 51 0.58 -15.29 9.31
C LEU A 51 0.11 -16.74 9.48
N ILE A 52 -0.94 -17.15 8.77
CA ILE A 52 -1.49 -18.50 8.84
C ILE A 52 -0.72 -19.49 7.96
N GLU A 53 -0.43 -19.12 6.71
CA GLU A 53 0.14 -20.07 5.73
C GLU A 53 1.59 -19.78 5.32
N HIS A 54 1.97 -18.50 5.17
CA HIS A 54 3.27 -18.12 4.59
C HIS A 54 3.82 -16.83 5.19
N LEU A 55 4.77 -16.95 6.11
CA LEU A 55 5.35 -15.82 6.86
C LEU A 55 5.81 -14.68 5.94
N LEU A 56 6.44 -15.00 4.80
CA LEU A 56 6.86 -14.03 3.79
C LEU A 56 5.70 -13.22 3.19
N LEU A 57 4.59 -13.89 2.85
CA LEU A 57 3.37 -13.21 2.39
C LEU A 57 2.85 -12.25 3.47
N GLY A 58 2.99 -12.64 4.74
CA GLY A 58 2.63 -11.81 5.90
C GLY A 58 3.47 -10.54 5.98
N VAL A 59 4.78 -10.66 5.76
CA VAL A 59 5.70 -9.51 5.69
C VAL A 59 5.33 -8.57 4.55
N TYR A 60 5.05 -9.08 3.35
CA TYR A 60 4.59 -8.24 2.24
C TYR A 60 3.26 -7.55 2.54
N GLY A 61 2.31 -8.26 3.16
CA GLY A 61 1.05 -7.70 3.63
C GLY A 61 1.24 -6.55 4.62
N ALA A 62 2.16 -6.73 5.59
CA ALA A 62 2.50 -5.69 6.56
C ALA A 62 3.10 -4.43 5.89
N ILE A 63 3.98 -4.59 4.90
CA ILE A 63 4.55 -3.46 4.17
C ILE A 63 3.47 -2.70 3.39
N VAL A 64 2.56 -3.41 2.72
CA VAL A 64 1.44 -2.80 1.98
C VAL A 64 0.50 -2.07 2.93
N LEU A 65 0.21 -2.66 4.10
CA LEU A 65 -0.60 -2.05 5.15
C LEU A 65 0.02 -0.74 5.65
N LEU A 66 1.28 -0.77 6.05
CA LEU A 66 2.00 0.41 6.55
C LEU A 66 2.06 1.51 5.48
N SER A 67 2.33 1.14 4.23
CA SER A 67 2.36 2.09 3.11
C SER A 67 1.00 2.76 2.90
N GLY A 68 -0.10 1.98 2.90
CA GLY A 68 -1.46 2.51 2.78
C GLY A 68 -1.82 3.48 3.91
N ILE A 69 -1.42 3.17 5.15
CA ILE A 69 -1.64 4.03 6.31
C ILE A 69 -0.85 5.34 6.19
N VAL A 70 0.45 5.27 5.89
CA VAL A 70 1.31 6.46 5.74
C VAL A 70 0.75 7.38 4.67
N PHE A 71 0.36 6.83 3.51
CA PHE A 71 -0.23 7.64 2.45
C PHE A 71 -1.58 8.24 2.81
N HIS A 72 -2.41 7.51 3.57
CA HIS A 72 -3.69 8.03 4.05
C HIS A 72 -3.47 9.26 4.93
N PHE A 73 -2.58 9.17 5.92
CA PHE A 73 -2.26 10.28 6.82
C PHE A 73 -1.63 11.45 6.08
N MET A 74 -0.62 11.21 5.23
CA MET A 74 0.01 12.28 4.44
C MET A 74 -0.99 13.01 3.55
N THR A 75 -1.89 12.29 2.90
CA THR A 75 -2.88 12.90 2.00
C THR A 75 -3.94 13.69 2.78
N LYS A 76 -4.36 13.16 3.93
CA LYS A 76 -5.31 13.83 4.83
C LYS A 76 -4.71 15.13 5.39
N ASP A 77 -3.48 15.08 5.87
CA ASP A 77 -2.73 16.24 6.38
C ASP A 77 -2.59 17.33 5.29
N GLN A 78 -2.24 16.94 4.06
CA GLN A 78 -2.20 17.87 2.93
C GLN A 78 -3.56 18.52 2.59
N MET A 79 -4.68 17.86 2.90
CA MET A 79 -6.02 18.41 2.71
C MET A 79 -6.43 19.37 3.82
N GLU A 80 -6.03 19.10 5.07
CA GLU A 80 -6.34 19.95 6.24
C GLU A 80 -5.43 21.19 6.33
N SER A 81 -4.20 21.13 5.82
CA SER A 81 -3.26 22.27 5.80
C SER A 81 -3.61 23.38 4.80
N ARG A 82 -4.78 23.35 4.15
CA ARG A 82 -5.26 24.36 3.18
C ARG A 82 -6.57 24.99 3.64
#